data_AF-A0A7V6VPY2-F1
#
_entry.id   AF-A0A7V6VPY2-F1
#
_cell.length_a   1.000
_cell.length_b   1.000
_cell.length_c   1.000
_cell.angle_alpha   90.00
_cell.angle_beta   90.00
_cell.angle_gamma   90.00
#
_symmetry.space_group_name_H-M   'P 1'
#
loop_
_entity.id
_entity.type
_entity.pdbx_description
1 polymer ?
#
loop_
_entity_poly.entity_id
_entity_poly.type
_entity_poly.pdbx_seq_one_letter_code
_entity_poly.pdbx_strand_id
1 'polypeptide(L)'
;MNHLFRRRVLAISTFVLLALLCGCMQVEQVEEEKMTGKETIFEISPKTITPQDGRIESFFLHTIGNTEFQDGSIYVSIDPYDPQDRIMQIRIGDNASIFQEKGYVLMVDSIGETPWDNVAYTIAVDEALLIDLTDIVSQSDLYTFSGKTSWTEGLPLSAGMSMLRVTYVSGNNLSYSENGNISRVAQDLSERVRPLLIKVLEENQLSFLPLLNVYHSLPTPTDWIEEISLSRSHETAINTFSFHVNFSPSGSTLTGDCQDNEGVYHCENVTLEEEEAQDILSILREAKFYYQPSEEADPEESYGSALHVKSRAGEDIQAVQHISTDLEAKFNLEEFLSYLTQKYSESQPAH
;
A
#
# COMPACT_ATOMS: atom_id res chain seq x y z
N MET A 1 15.54 -13.97 -51.98
CA MET A 1 15.74 -15.19 -51.16
C MET A 1 16.24 -14.92 -49.72
N ASN A 2 16.03 -13.72 -49.13
CA ASN A 2 16.62 -13.36 -47.83
C ASN A 2 15.66 -12.78 -46.76
N HIS A 3 14.35 -12.68 -47.02
CA HIS A 3 13.38 -12.16 -46.03
C HIS A 3 12.58 -13.24 -45.29
N LEU A 4 12.34 -14.39 -45.94
CA LEU A 4 11.62 -15.52 -45.34
C LEU A 4 12.48 -16.35 -44.37
N PHE A 5 13.81 -16.34 -44.54
CA PHE A 5 14.73 -17.06 -43.65
C PHE A 5 14.97 -16.30 -42.33
N ARG A 6 15.07 -14.96 -42.39
CA ARG A 6 15.21 -14.11 -41.18
C ARG A 6 13.98 -14.13 -40.27
N ARG A 7 12.76 -14.19 -40.83
CA ARG A 7 11.52 -14.30 -40.02
C ARG A 7 11.38 -15.66 -39.33
N ARG A 8 11.92 -16.74 -39.91
CA ARG A 8 11.89 -18.07 -39.30
C ARG A 8 12.92 -18.23 -38.18
N VAL A 9 14.10 -17.63 -38.32
CA VAL A 9 15.13 -17.65 -37.24
C VAL A 9 14.73 -16.76 -36.06
N LEU A 10 14.08 -15.62 -36.31
CA LEU A 10 13.56 -14.76 -35.24
C LEU A 10 12.38 -15.42 -34.50
N ALA A 11 11.44 -16.05 -35.22
CA ALA A 11 10.32 -16.75 -34.60
C ALA A 11 10.76 -17.98 -33.77
N ILE A 12 11.79 -18.71 -34.21
CA ILE A 12 12.31 -19.89 -33.47
C ILE A 12 13.11 -19.45 -32.24
N SER A 13 13.85 -18.33 -32.29
CA SER A 13 14.59 -17.82 -31.12
C SER A 13 13.66 -17.23 -30.06
N THR A 14 12.55 -16.57 -30.45
CA THR A 14 11.53 -16.11 -29.48
C THR A 14 10.76 -17.29 -28.87
N PHE A 15 10.46 -18.36 -29.62
CA PHE A 15 9.78 -19.54 -29.07
C PHE A 15 10.67 -20.36 -28.12
N VAL A 16 11.98 -20.41 -28.35
CA VAL A 16 12.92 -21.09 -27.44
C VAL A 16 13.17 -20.23 -26.18
N LEU A 17 13.16 -18.90 -26.28
CA LEU A 17 13.26 -18.02 -25.10
C LEU A 17 11.96 -18.04 -24.27
N LEU A 18 10.79 -18.11 -24.91
CA LEU A 18 9.50 -18.26 -24.23
C LEU A 18 9.36 -19.66 -23.60
N ALA A 19 9.87 -20.71 -24.23
CA ALA A 19 9.89 -22.06 -23.67
C ALA A 19 10.93 -22.24 -22.54
N LEU A 20 12.00 -21.43 -22.51
CA LEU A 20 12.94 -21.40 -21.38
C LEU A 20 12.41 -20.56 -20.21
N LEU A 21 11.63 -19.51 -20.47
CA LEU A 21 10.95 -18.72 -19.42
C LEU A 21 9.71 -19.44 -18.87
N CYS A 22 8.97 -20.18 -19.69
CA CYS A 22 7.89 -21.07 -19.24
C CYS A 22 8.40 -22.41 -18.69
N GLY A 23 9.59 -22.87 -19.10
CA GLY A 23 10.19 -24.13 -18.66
C GLY A 23 10.79 -24.12 -17.25
N CYS A 24 10.90 -22.94 -16.63
CA CYS A 24 11.18 -22.80 -15.20
C CYS A 24 9.90 -22.76 -14.34
N MET A 25 8.72 -22.82 -14.96
CA MET A 25 7.44 -23.07 -14.29
C MET A 25 6.96 -24.48 -14.64
N GLN A 26 7.75 -25.50 -14.28
CA GLN A 26 7.11 -26.77 -13.96
C GLN A 26 6.34 -26.57 -12.67
N VAL A 27 5.06 -26.21 -12.83
CA VAL A 27 4.02 -26.68 -11.92
C VAL A 27 4.11 -28.20 -12.00
N GLU A 28 4.95 -28.81 -11.17
CA GLU A 28 4.65 -30.15 -10.72
C GLU A 28 3.23 -30.04 -10.17
N GLN A 29 2.29 -30.70 -10.83
CA GLN A 29 1.11 -31.20 -10.15
C GLN A 29 1.67 -32.13 -9.08
N VAL A 30 2.00 -31.55 -7.93
CA VAL A 30 2.16 -32.27 -6.69
C VAL A 30 0.79 -32.90 -6.51
N GLU A 31 0.72 -34.22 -6.75
CA GLU A 31 -0.31 -35.07 -6.13
C GLU A 31 -0.51 -34.52 -4.73
N GLU A 32 -1.76 -34.33 -4.27
CA GLU A 32 -2.06 -34.03 -2.87
C GLU A 32 -1.41 -35.11 -1.97
N GLU A 33 -0.11 -34.97 -1.72
CA GLU A 33 0.59 -35.60 -0.63
C GLU A 33 -0.17 -35.07 0.57
N LYS A 34 -0.90 -36.00 1.21
CA LYS A 34 -1.63 -35.77 2.46
C LYS A 34 -0.84 -34.77 3.30
N MET A 35 -1.33 -33.53 3.35
CA MET A 35 -0.72 -32.47 4.14
C MET A 35 -0.59 -33.01 5.56
N THR A 36 0.63 -33.36 5.97
CA THR A 36 0.84 -34.10 7.22
C THR A 36 0.72 -33.19 8.45
N GLY A 37 0.57 -31.87 8.25
CA GLY A 37 0.19 -30.90 9.26
C GLY A 37 1.03 -30.99 10.53
N LYS A 38 2.33 -31.30 10.39
CA LYS A 38 3.20 -31.48 11.55
C LYS A 38 3.66 -30.11 12.02
N GLU A 39 2.88 -29.54 12.93
CA GLU A 39 3.21 -28.29 13.60
C GLU A 39 4.47 -28.47 14.46
N THR A 40 5.43 -27.55 14.29
CA THR A 40 6.61 -27.46 15.13
C THR A 40 6.59 -26.12 15.86
N ILE A 41 6.35 -26.17 17.17
CA ILE A 41 6.38 -25.01 18.05
C ILE A 41 7.70 -25.02 18.81
N PHE A 42 8.48 -23.95 18.67
CA PHE A 42 9.63 -23.70 19.53
C PHE A 42 9.35 -22.47 20.38
N GLU A 43 9.23 -22.68 21.69
CA GLU A 43 9.37 -21.60 22.66
C GLU A 43 10.84 -21.54 23.08
N ILE A 44 11.62 -20.72 22.38
CA ILE A 44 12.93 -20.35 22.88
C ILE A 44 12.66 -19.39 24.02
N SER A 45 13.18 -19.65 25.24
CA SER A 45 13.05 -18.73 26.36
C SER A 45 13.46 -17.33 25.87
N PRO A 46 12.51 -16.37 25.79
CA PRO A 46 12.84 -15.08 25.25
C PRO A 46 13.88 -14.50 26.19
N LYS A 47 15.04 -14.08 25.66
CA LYS A 47 15.74 -13.00 26.37
C LYS A 47 14.69 -11.90 26.52
N THR A 48 14.45 -11.44 27.74
CA THR A 48 13.54 -10.32 27.96
C THR A 48 14.17 -9.12 27.28
N ILE A 49 13.68 -8.83 26.08
CA ILE A 49 14.03 -7.60 25.38
C ILE A 49 13.07 -6.54 25.91
N THR A 50 13.62 -5.42 26.28
CA THR A 50 12.94 -4.27 26.85
C THR A 50 13.21 -3.06 25.95
N PRO A 51 12.42 -1.99 26.08
CA PRO A 51 12.75 -0.72 25.44
C PRO A 51 14.15 -0.16 25.78
N GLN A 52 14.85 -0.73 26.77
CA GLN A 52 16.18 -0.31 27.22
C GLN A 52 17.32 -0.99 26.46
N ASP A 53 17.03 -1.97 25.59
CA ASP A 53 18.04 -2.67 24.77
C ASP A 53 18.72 -1.79 23.72
N GLY A 54 18.25 -0.56 23.59
CA GLY A 54 18.89 0.51 22.84
C GLY A 54 18.36 0.64 21.42
N ARG A 55 19.12 1.35 20.60
CA ARG A 55 18.79 1.59 19.19
C ARG A 55 18.85 0.29 18.39
N ILE A 56 17.94 0.16 17.42
CA ILE A 56 17.98 -0.88 16.39
C ILE A 56 19.21 -0.66 15.49
N GLU A 57 19.99 -1.73 15.29
CA GLU A 57 21.10 -1.79 14.34
C GLU A 57 20.65 -2.42 13.01
N SER A 58 19.84 -3.48 13.06
CA SER A 58 19.29 -4.14 11.88
C SER A 58 17.83 -4.53 12.12
N PHE A 59 17.02 -4.42 11.08
CA PHE A 59 15.60 -4.73 11.08
C PHE A 59 15.23 -5.55 9.85
N PHE A 60 14.37 -6.52 10.02
CA PHE A 60 13.84 -7.35 8.96
C PHE A 60 12.40 -7.70 9.26
N LEU A 61 11.49 -7.40 8.34
CA LEU A 61 10.09 -7.77 8.40
C LEU A 61 9.71 -8.40 7.05
N HIS A 62 9.07 -9.55 7.09
CA HIS A 62 8.49 -10.17 5.91
C HIS A 62 7.11 -10.72 6.26
N THR A 63 6.06 -10.17 5.66
CA THR A 63 4.71 -10.69 5.73
C THR A 63 4.28 -11.16 4.34
N ILE A 64 3.59 -12.29 4.26
CA ILE A 64 2.94 -12.79 3.05
C ILE A 64 1.55 -13.24 3.44
N GLY A 65 0.54 -12.95 2.63
CA GLY A 65 -0.77 -13.55 2.72
C GLY A 65 -1.88 -12.52 2.83
N ASN A 66 -3.11 -13.05 2.90
CA ASN A 66 -4.31 -12.24 2.77
C ASN A 66 -5.06 -12.27 4.10
N THR A 67 -5.24 -11.10 4.68
CA THR A 67 -5.95 -10.87 5.94
C THR A 67 -7.00 -9.80 5.72
N GLU A 68 -7.79 -9.51 6.76
CA GLU A 68 -8.69 -8.35 6.71
C GLU A 68 -7.94 -7.01 6.54
N PHE A 69 -6.62 -7.01 6.80
CA PHE A 69 -5.81 -5.80 6.77
C PHE A 69 -4.79 -5.68 5.63
N GLN A 70 -4.27 -6.83 5.18
CA GLN A 70 -3.17 -6.95 4.24
C GLN A 70 -3.58 -7.87 3.10
N ASP A 71 -3.24 -7.51 1.86
CA ASP A 71 -3.36 -8.40 0.70
C ASP A 71 -2.02 -8.42 -0.05
N GLY A 72 -1.39 -9.59 -0.12
CA GLY A 72 -0.07 -9.76 -0.73
C GLY A 72 1.09 -9.83 0.26
N SER A 73 2.26 -9.38 -0.17
CA SER A 73 3.54 -9.57 0.51
C SER A 73 4.27 -8.25 0.68
N ILE A 74 4.83 -8.03 1.87
CA ILE A 74 5.76 -6.93 2.15
C ILE A 74 7.02 -7.50 2.77
N TYR A 75 8.14 -7.05 2.23
CA TYR A 75 9.48 -7.31 2.70
C TYR A 75 10.16 -5.96 2.96
N VAL A 76 10.67 -5.80 4.17
CA VAL A 76 11.40 -4.61 4.61
C VAL A 76 12.66 -5.09 5.32
N SER A 77 13.83 -4.67 4.85
CA SER A 77 15.07 -4.86 5.59
C SER A 77 15.84 -3.56 5.71
N ILE A 78 16.42 -3.31 6.87
CA ILE A 78 17.34 -2.20 7.10
C ILE A 78 18.56 -2.80 7.77
N ASP A 79 19.71 -2.70 7.10
CA ASP A 79 20.96 -3.27 7.58
C ASP A 79 22.10 -2.24 7.46
N PRO A 80 23.12 -2.31 8.34
CA PRO A 80 24.34 -1.53 8.17
C PRO A 80 24.96 -1.80 6.80
N TYR A 81 25.46 -0.75 6.14
CA TYR A 81 26.19 -0.92 4.89
C TYR A 81 27.46 -1.76 5.12
N ASP A 82 27.54 -2.90 4.44
CA ASP A 82 28.74 -3.75 4.44
C ASP A 82 29.39 -3.78 3.04
N PRO A 83 30.58 -3.18 2.85
CA PRO A 83 31.30 -3.24 1.58
C PRO A 83 31.75 -4.67 1.21
N GLN A 84 31.74 -5.62 2.14
CA GLN A 84 32.08 -7.03 1.89
C GLN A 84 30.88 -7.88 1.48
N ASP A 85 29.65 -7.41 1.69
CA ASP A 85 28.45 -8.12 1.25
C ASP A 85 28.31 -8.03 -0.27
N ARG A 86 28.72 -9.10 -0.95
CA ARG A 86 28.66 -9.18 -2.41
C ARG A 86 27.24 -9.05 -2.98
N ILE A 87 26.21 -9.54 -2.28
CA ILE A 87 24.83 -9.45 -2.74
C ILE A 87 24.36 -7.99 -2.66
N MET A 88 24.68 -7.32 -1.55
CA MET A 88 24.41 -5.89 -1.37
C MET A 88 25.14 -5.05 -2.43
N GLN A 89 26.43 -5.31 -2.66
CA GLN A 89 27.21 -4.59 -3.68
C GLN A 89 26.62 -4.76 -5.10
N ILE A 90 26.07 -5.94 -5.42
CA ILE A 90 25.39 -6.16 -6.71
C ILE A 90 24.12 -5.32 -6.82
N ARG A 91 23.33 -5.20 -5.73
CA ARG A 91 22.07 -4.46 -5.73
C ARG A 91 22.26 -2.94 -5.80
N ILE A 92 23.21 -2.40 -5.05
CA ILE A 92 23.47 -0.94 -5.03
C ILE A 92 24.24 -0.46 -6.25
N GLY A 93 24.98 -1.35 -6.93
CA GLY A 93 25.75 -1.05 -8.12
C GLY A 93 26.75 0.09 -7.93
N ASP A 94 26.78 1.03 -8.86
CA ASP A 94 27.73 2.15 -8.88
C ASP A 94 27.46 3.21 -7.80
N ASN A 95 26.34 3.11 -7.08
CA ASN A 95 25.95 4.08 -6.05
C ASN A 95 26.61 3.84 -4.68
N ALA A 96 27.56 2.91 -4.55
CA ALA A 96 28.15 2.52 -3.26
C ALA A 96 28.61 3.69 -2.36
N SER A 97 29.05 4.81 -2.94
CA SER A 97 29.47 5.99 -2.17
C SER A 97 28.34 6.61 -1.34
N ILE A 98 27.10 6.65 -1.85
CA ILE A 98 25.97 7.24 -1.10
C ILE A 98 25.55 6.34 0.07
N PHE A 99 25.61 5.02 -0.12
CA PHE A 99 25.34 4.04 0.94
C PHE A 99 26.42 4.04 2.00
N GLN A 100 27.68 4.22 1.61
CA GLN A 100 28.78 4.39 2.55
C GLN A 100 28.65 5.67 3.37
N GLU A 101 28.21 6.77 2.76
CA GLU A 101 27.99 8.05 3.45
C GLU A 101 26.82 7.98 4.44
N LYS A 102 25.69 7.41 4.00
CA LYS A 102 24.48 7.29 4.80
C LYS A 102 24.59 6.20 5.89
N GLY A 103 25.35 5.14 5.64
CA GLY A 103 25.72 4.10 6.61
C GLY A 103 24.74 2.93 6.72
N TYR A 104 23.52 3.04 6.18
CA TYR A 104 22.53 1.97 6.18
C TYR A 104 21.89 1.77 4.80
N VAL A 105 21.43 0.54 4.56
CA VAL A 105 20.73 0.13 3.34
C VAL A 105 19.32 -0.28 3.72
N LEU A 106 18.33 0.43 3.21
CA LEU A 106 16.92 0.05 3.26
C LEU A 106 16.57 -0.72 1.98
N MET A 107 16.01 -1.90 2.14
CA MET A 107 15.33 -2.64 1.08
C MET A 107 13.84 -2.68 1.37
N VAL A 108 13.06 -2.33 0.36
CA VAL A 108 11.59 -2.43 0.39
C VAL A 108 11.19 -3.23 -0.82
N ASP A 109 10.49 -4.33 -0.60
CA ASP A 109 9.86 -5.11 -1.65
C ASP A 109 8.40 -5.35 -1.27
N SER A 110 7.49 -5.07 -2.20
CA SER A 110 6.06 -5.25 -1.99
C SER A 110 5.47 -5.86 -3.25
N ILE A 111 4.63 -6.87 -3.06
CA ILE A 111 4.01 -7.66 -4.12
C ILE A 111 2.52 -7.80 -3.77
N GLY A 112 1.65 -7.11 -4.49
CA GLY A 112 0.19 -7.29 -4.39
C GLY A 112 -0.36 -8.21 -5.50
N GLU A 113 -1.67 -8.11 -5.73
CA GLU A 113 -2.38 -8.99 -6.67
C GLU A 113 -2.18 -8.58 -8.13
N THR A 114 -1.96 -7.31 -8.41
CA THR A 114 -1.85 -6.79 -9.78
C THR A 114 -0.38 -6.52 -10.17
N PRO A 115 -0.07 -6.43 -11.48
CA PRO A 115 1.27 -6.08 -11.94
C PRO A 115 1.78 -4.72 -11.42
N TRP A 116 0.87 -3.80 -11.13
CA TRP A 116 1.14 -2.45 -10.61
C TRP A 116 1.49 -2.44 -9.13
N ASP A 117 1.22 -3.54 -8.42
CA ASP A 117 1.46 -3.69 -6.98
C ASP A 117 2.85 -4.24 -6.66
N ASN A 118 3.79 -4.15 -7.60
CA ASN A 118 5.13 -4.70 -7.43
C ASN A 118 6.18 -3.60 -7.39
N VAL A 119 6.91 -3.55 -6.28
CA VAL A 119 8.04 -2.65 -6.11
C VAL A 119 9.19 -3.39 -5.46
N ALA A 120 10.41 -3.09 -5.90
CA ALA A 120 11.63 -3.52 -5.24
C ALA A 120 12.63 -2.37 -5.27
N TYR A 121 12.83 -1.72 -4.14
CA TYR A 121 13.75 -0.60 -3.99
C TYR A 121 14.90 -0.93 -3.06
N THR A 122 16.04 -0.29 -3.32
CA THR A 122 17.21 -0.31 -2.46
C THR A 122 17.68 1.14 -2.29
N ILE A 123 17.62 1.64 -1.06
CA ILE A 123 17.71 3.07 -0.73
C ILE A 123 18.78 3.28 0.34
N ALA A 124 19.61 4.30 0.17
CA ALA A 124 20.59 4.68 1.18
C ALA A 124 19.92 5.52 2.27
N VAL A 125 20.00 5.08 3.52
CA VAL A 125 19.32 5.71 4.66
C VAL A 125 20.31 5.92 5.80
N ASP A 126 20.03 6.90 6.66
CA ASP A 126 20.90 7.25 7.78
C ASP A 126 20.34 6.81 9.13
N GLU A 127 21.13 7.06 10.17
CA GLU A 127 20.80 6.69 11.55
C GLU A 127 19.50 7.32 12.06
N ALA A 128 19.04 8.44 11.48
CA ALA A 128 17.78 9.07 11.89
C ALA A 128 16.58 8.14 11.62
N LEU A 129 16.59 7.41 10.50
CA LEU A 129 15.56 6.42 10.20
C LEU A 129 15.51 5.30 11.24
N LEU A 130 16.68 4.87 11.72
CA LEU A 130 16.79 3.81 12.72
C LEU A 130 16.29 4.29 14.09
N ILE A 131 16.44 5.59 14.40
CA ILE A 131 15.86 6.19 15.61
C ILE A 131 14.33 6.16 15.53
N ASP A 132 13.76 6.66 14.43
CA ASP A 132 12.31 6.66 14.21
C ASP A 132 11.73 5.23 14.25
N LEU A 133 12.42 4.26 13.64
CA LEU A 133 12.04 2.86 13.67
C LEU A 133 12.14 2.25 15.08
N THR A 134 13.18 2.62 15.84
CA THR A 134 13.33 2.17 17.23
C THR A 134 12.16 2.65 18.06
N ASP A 135 11.75 3.90 17.90
CA ASP A 135 10.60 4.47 18.61
C ASP A 135 9.30 3.73 18.25
N ILE A 136 9.06 3.45 16.96
CA ILE A 136 7.92 2.65 16.49
C ILE A 136 7.90 1.26 17.12
N VAL A 137 9.01 0.52 17.06
CA VAL A 137 9.12 -0.83 17.62
C VAL A 137 8.94 -0.80 19.14
N SER A 138 9.49 0.22 19.82
CA SER A 138 9.39 0.38 21.28
C SER A 138 7.96 0.53 21.79
N GLN A 139 7.07 1.08 20.95
CA GLN A 139 5.65 1.31 21.25
C GLN A 139 4.76 0.13 20.86
N SER A 140 5.31 -0.86 20.16
CA SER A 140 4.58 -2.07 19.76
C SER A 140 4.63 -3.14 20.85
N ASP A 141 3.66 -4.05 20.85
CA ASP A 141 3.64 -5.23 21.73
C ASP A 141 4.64 -6.32 21.33
N LEU A 142 5.56 -6.01 20.42
CA LEU A 142 6.46 -6.97 19.80
C LEU A 142 7.38 -7.69 20.78
N TYR A 143 7.82 -7.01 21.83
CA TYR A 143 8.66 -7.59 22.88
C TYR A 143 7.99 -8.78 23.58
N THR A 144 6.65 -8.86 23.55
CA THR A 144 5.88 -9.98 24.12
C THR A 144 5.88 -11.23 23.22
N PHE A 145 6.36 -11.12 21.98
CA PHE A 145 6.44 -12.20 20.98
C PHE A 145 7.87 -12.66 20.67
N SER A 146 8.88 -12.03 21.27
CA SER A 146 10.28 -12.41 21.08
C SER A 146 10.49 -13.91 21.35
N GLY A 147 11.15 -14.62 20.44
CA GLY A 147 11.50 -16.03 20.58
C GLY A 147 10.40 -17.03 20.24
N LYS A 148 9.21 -16.56 19.79
CA LYS A 148 8.14 -17.44 19.32
C LYS A 148 8.38 -17.86 17.86
N THR A 149 8.43 -19.17 17.64
CA THR A 149 8.42 -19.76 16.30
C THR A 149 7.34 -20.82 16.21
N SER A 150 6.40 -20.66 15.27
CA SER A 150 5.42 -21.68 14.91
C SER A 150 5.51 -21.96 13.42
N TRP A 151 5.86 -23.19 13.05
CA TRP A 151 5.99 -23.57 11.65
C TRP A 151 5.27 -24.87 11.37
N THR A 152 4.33 -24.83 10.43
CA THR A 152 3.58 -25.97 9.93
C THR A 152 4.00 -26.26 8.50
N GLU A 153 4.59 -27.44 8.28
CA GLU A 153 4.99 -27.88 6.95
C GLU A 153 3.77 -28.20 6.08
N GLY A 154 3.88 -27.91 4.78
CA GLY A 154 2.87 -28.27 3.78
C GLY A 154 1.66 -27.32 3.70
N LEU A 155 1.69 -26.17 4.38
CA LEU A 155 0.68 -25.14 4.19
C LEU A 155 0.84 -24.45 2.82
N PRO A 156 -0.26 -24.10 2.14
CA PRO A 156 -0.19 -23.26 0.94
C PRO A 156 0.35 -21.87 1.29
N LEU A 157 1.00 -21.18 0.35
CA LEU A 157 1.50 -19.81 0.54
C LEU A 157 0.39 -18.84 0.98
N SER A 158 -0.84 -19.06 0.50
CA SER A 158 -2.03 -18.28 0.88
C SER A 158 -2.45 -18.46 2.34
N ALA A 159 -1.92 -19.46 3.05
CA ALA A 159 -2.17 -19.61 4.48
C ALA A 159 -1.51 -18.49 5.30
N GLY A 160 -0.60 -17.73 4.69
CA GLY A 160 0.04 -16.58 5.30
C GLY A 160 1.33 -16.94 6.05
N MET A 161 2.20 -15.95 6.17
CA MET A 161 3.49 -16.04 6.83
C MET A 161 3.85 -14.68 7.41
N SER A 162 4.49 -14.68 8.57
CA SER A 162 5.10 -13.49 9.12
C SER A 162 6.43 -13.83 9.79
N MET A 163 7.48 -13.14 9.35
CA MET A 163 8.83 -13.26 9.89
C MET A 163 9.32 -11.88 10.30
N LEU A 164 9.99 -11.82 11.44
CA LEU A 164 10.57 -10.60 11.95
C LEU A 164 11.89 -10.90 12.64
N ARG A 165 12.87 -10.04 12.41
CA ARG A 165 14.13 -10.04 13.13
C ARG A 165 14.57 -8.61 13.40
N VAL A 166 14.97 -8.35 14.63
CA VAL A 166 15.53 -7.06 15.06
C VAL A 166 16.82 -7.34 15.80
N THR A 167 17.90 -6.69 15.38
CA THR A 167 19.20 -6.70 16.06
C THR A 167 19.41 -5.33 16.68
N TYR A 168 19.69 -5.28 17.97
CA TYR A 168 19.97 -4.04 18.70
C TYR A 168 21.48 -3.81 18.78
N VAL A 169 21.91 -2.54 18.89
CA VAL A 169 23.34 -2.17 19.06
C VAL A 169 23.98 -2.83 20.29
N SER A 170 23.17 -3.20 21.29
CA SER A 170 23.61 -3.99 22.46
C SER A 170 24.02 -5.43 22.13
N GLY A 171 23.73 -5.92 20.92
CA GLY A 171 23.89 -7.31 20.50
C GLY A 171 22.74 -8.23 20.92
N ASN A 172 21.69 -7.69 21.54
CA ASN A 172 20.46 -8.45 21.79
C ASN A 172 19.63 -8.53 20.51
N ASN A 173 18.90 -9.63 20.34
CA ASN A 173 18.14 -9.93 19.12
C ASN A 173 16.71 -10.33 19.46
N LEU A 174 15.74 -9.70 18.80
CA LEU A 174 14.34 -10.12 18.75
C LEU A 174 14.13 -10.93 17.48
N SER A 175 13.48 -12.08 17.59
CA SER A 175 13.04 -12.83 16.41
C SER A 175 11.67 -13.43 16.62
N TYR A 176 10.87 -13.43 15.56
CA TYR A 176 9.56 -14.05 15.48
C TYR A 176 9.40 -14.67 14.08
N SER A 177 8.77 -15.85 14.00
CA SER A 177 8.47 -16.50 12.73
C SER A 177 7.25 -17.40 12.85
N GLU A 178 6.23 -17.15 12.03
CA GLU A 178 4.99 -17.91 11.99
C GLU A 178 4.56 -18.16 10.54
N ASN A 179 3.99 -19.33 10.25
CA ASN A 179 3.23 -19.56 9.02
C ASN A 179 1.85 -20.17 9.33
N GLY A 180 0.92 -20.00 8.40
CA GLY A 180 -0.49 -20.33 8.59
C GLY A 180 -1.35 -19.19 9.13
N ASN A 181 -0.73 -18.07 9.51
CA ASN A 181 -1.40 -16.81 9.81
C ASN A 181 -0.38 -15.64 9.80
N ILE A 182 -0.87 -14.40 9.63
CA ILE A 182 -0.13 -13.19 9.96
C ILE A 182 -0.62 -12.73 11.34
N SER A 183 0.23 -12.76 12.36
CA SER A 183 -0.23 -12.37 13.71
C SER A 183 -0.62 -10.89 13.79
N ARG A 184 -1.58 -10.57 14.68
CA ARG A 184 -2.03 -9.18 14.90
C ARG A 184 -0.89 -8.23 15.28
N VAL A 185 0.12 -8.72 15.98
CA VAL A 185 1.30 -7.92 16.36
C VAL A 185 2.14 -7.59 15.13
N ALA A 186 2.32 -8.53 14.20
CA ALA A 186 2.99 -8.25 12.95
C ALA A 186 2.20 -7.25 12.09
N GLN A 187 0.87 -7.37 12.06
CA GLN A 187 -0.02 -6.42 11.36
C GLN A 187 0.08 -5.01 11.97
N ASP A 188 0.00 -4.86 13.29
CA ASP A 188 0.15 -3.58 14.00
C ASP A 188 1.53 -2.96 13.76
N LEU A 189 2.61 -3.76 13.80
CA LEU A 189 3.95 -3.26 13.49
C LEU A 189 4.05 -2.79 12.02
N SER A 190 3.55 -3.59 11.08
CA SER A 190 3.46 -3.25 9.67
C SER A 190 2.73 -1.92 9.44
N GLU A 191 1.57 -1.74 10.06
CA GLU A 191 0.78 -0.51 10.01
C GLU A 191 1.56 0.70 10.56
N ARG A 192 2.26 0.54 11.69
CA ARG A 192 3.06 1.62 12.30
C ARG A 192 4.33 1.97 11.51
N VAL A 193 4.96 0.99 10.86
CA VAL A 193 6.16 1.19 10.05
C VAL A 193 5.83 1.83 8.70
N ARG A 194 4.62 1.58 8.16
CA ARG A 194 4.18 2.08 6.84
C ARG A 194 4.38 3.59 6.64
N PRO A 195 3.95 4.51 7.53
CA PRO A 195 4.18 5.95 7.36
C PRO A 195 5.67 6.32 7.22
N LEU A 196 6.54 5.61 7.95
CA LEU A 196 7.99 5.82 7.86
C LEU A 196 8.52 5.40 6.49
N LEU A 197 8.05 4.26 5.96
CA LEU A 197 8.45 3.79 4.62
C LEU A 197 7.96 4.72 3.53
N ILE A 198 6.69 5.13 3.57
CA ILE A 198 6.12 6.08 2.61
C ILE A 198 6.95 7.37 2.58
N LYS A 199 7.25 7.95 3.75
CA LYS A 199 8.08 9.16 3.86
C LYS A 199 9.43 8.98 3.17
N VAL A 200 10.11 7.85 3.40
CA VAL A 200 11.41 7.58 2.76
C VAL A 200 11.29 7.43 1.25
N LEU A 201 10.25 6.74 0.76
CA LEU A 201 10.00 6.63 -0.67
C LEU A 201 9.71 7.99 -1.30
N GLU A 202 8.87 8.81 -0.67
CA GLU A 202 8.57 10.18 -1.10
C GLU A 202 9.83 11.06 -1.15
N GLU A 203 10.67 11.04 -0.11
CA GLU A 203 11.93 11.81 -0.04
C GLU A 203 12.92 11.41 -1.16
N ASN A 204 12.80 10.19 -1.68
CA ASN A 204 13.62 9.67 -2.78
C ASN A 204 12.92 9.73 -4.15
N GLN A 205 11.73 10.35 -4.24
CA GLN A 205 10.93 10.43 -5.49
C GLN A 205 10.62 9.03 -6.07
N LEU A 206 10.33 8.08 -5.19
CA LEU A 206 9.97 6.71 -5.53
C LEU A 206 8.48 6.47 -5.25
N SER A 207 7.87 5.61 -6.06
CA SER A 207 6.44 5.32 -5.90
C SER A 207 6.18 4.47 -4.66
N PHE A 208 5.27 4.93 -3.82
CA PHE A 208 4.82 4.19 -2.62
C PHE A 208 3.47 3.50 -2.82
N LEU A 209 2.89 3.57 -4.03
CA LEU A 209 1.59 2.99 -4.37
C LEU A 209 1.47 1.50 -3.99
N PRO A 210 2.44 0.64 -4.32
CA PRO A 210 2.33 -0.77 -3.96
C PRO A 210 2.26 -1.03 -2.45
N LEU A 211 2.93 -0.20 -1.64
CA LEU A 211 2.84 -0.31 -0.18
C LEU A 211 1.48 0.11 0.34
N LEU A 212 0.79 1.05 -0.32
CA LEU A 212 -0.58 1.41 0.02
C LEU A 212 -1.54 0.28 -0.31
N ASN A 213 -1.39 -0.33 -1.49
CA ASN A 213 -2.30 -1.36 -1.98
C ASN A 213 -2.16 -2.67 -1.21
N VAL A 214 -0.97 -3.03 -0.74
CA VAL A 214 -0.83 -4.19 0.15
C VAL A 214 -1.59 -3.98 1.45
N TYR A 215 -1.76 -2.75 1.92
CA TYR A 215 -2.59 -2.41 3.09
C TYR A 215 -3.92 -1.76 2.71
N HIS A 216 -4.64 -2.32 1.73
CA HIS A 216 -5.91 -1.81 1.19
C HIS A 216 -7.02 -1.58 2.24
N SER A 217 -6.91 -2.19 3.42
CA SER A 217 -7.87 -2.08 4.50
C SER A 217 -7.77 -0.81 5.34
N LEU A 218 -6.63 -0.12 5.26
CA LEU A 218 -6.30 0.94 6.16
C LEU A 218 -6.79 2.28 5.59
N PRO A 219 -7.36 3.16 6.44
CA PRO A 219 -7.75 4.51 6.07
C PRO A 219 -6.74 5.25 5.20
N THR A 220 -7.23 5.90 4.16
CA THR A 220 -6.49 6.92 3.41
C THR A 220 -6.18 8.10 4.35
N PRO A 221 -4.92 8.56 4.43
CA PRO A 221 -4.61 9.82 5.09
C PRO A 221 -5.36 10.96 4.40
N THR A 222 -6.26 11.63 5.13
CA THR A 222 -7.12 12.68 4.57
C THR A 222 -6.33 13.89 4.07
N ASP A 223 -5.10 14.08 4.57
CA ASP A 223 -4.18 15.13 4.13
C ASP A 223 -3.58 14.90 2.74
N TRP A 224 -3.85 13.74 2.12
CA TRP A 224 -3.47 13.44 0.74
C TRP A 224 -4.60 13.69 -0.26
N ILE A 225 -5.82 13.90 0.22
CA ILE A 225 -6.99 14.08 -0.62
C ILE A 225 -6.99 15.51 -1.14
N GLU A 226 -6.79 15.65 -2.44
CA GLU A 226 -6.68 16.94 -3.13
C GLU A 226 -8.02 17.29 -3.79
N GLU A 227 -8.64 16.28 -4.39
CA GLU A 227 -9.88 16.43 -5.15
C GLU A 227 -10.74 15.17 -5.03
N ILE A 228 -12.06 15.36 -4.99
CA ILE A 228 -13.05 14.28 -5.11
C ILE A 228 -13.89 14.56 -6.34
N SER A 229 -13.99 13.59 -7.25
CA SER A 229 -14.86 13.63 -8.40
C SER A 229 -15.83 12.44 -8.37
N LEU A 230 -17.10 12.72 -8.14
CA LEU A 230 -18.16 11.71 -7.96
C LEU A 230 -19.29 11.96 -8.94
N SER A 231 -19.51 11.04 -9.87
CA SER A 231 -20.61 11.13 -10.82
C SER A 231 -21.38 9.83 -10.91
N ARG A 232 -22.68 9.95 -11.19
CA ARG A 232 -23.57 8.84 -11.51
C ARG A 232 -24.49 9.29 -12.63
N SER A 233 -24.47 8.52 -13.71
CA SER A 233 -25.49 8.58 -14.74
C SER A 233 -26.53 7.49 -14.48
N HIS A 234 -27.80 7.82 -14.62
CA HIS A 234 -28.90 6.86 -14.46
C HIS A 234 -29.91 7.00 -15.60
N GLU A 235 -30.65 5.94 -15.91
CA GLU A 235 -31.69 5.96 -16.96
C GLU A 235 -32.80 6.97 -16.66
N THR A 236 -33.05 7.21 -15.37
CA THR A 236 -33.96 8.24 -14.87
C THR A 236 -33.19 9.41 -14.29
N ALA A 237 -33.58 10.63 -14.67
CA ALA A 237 -32.88 11.85 -14.27
C ALA A 237 -32.83 12.08 -12.74
N ILE A 238 -33.79 11.51 -11.98
CA ILE A 238 -33.95 11.63 -10.51
C ILE A 238 -32.81 10.97 -9.70
N ASN A 239 -31.86 10.29 -10.36
CA ASN A 239 -30.69 9.67 -9.72
C ASN A 239 -29.37 10.05 -10.42
N THR A 240 -29.39 11.13 -11.21
CA THR A 240 -28.20 11.62 -11.91
C THR A 240 -27.55 12.72 -11.08
N PHE A 241 -26.25 12.58 -10.83
CA PHE A 241 -25.46 13.59 -10.14
C PHE A 241 -24.03 13.66 -10.67
N SER A 242 -23.39 14.81 -10.45
CA SER A 242 -21.98 15.07 -10.68
C SER A 242 -21.48 16.05 -9.64
N PHE A 243 -20.54 15.64 -8.80
CA PHE A 243 -19.93 16.44 -7.76
C PHE A 243 -18.41 16.49 -7.97
N HIS A 244 -17.85 17.66 -7.70
CA HIS A 244 -16.43 17.92 -7.73
C HIS A 244 -16.05 18.79 -6.53
N VAL A 245 -15.22 18.24 -5.64
CA VAL A 245 -14.74 18.93 -4.44
C VAL A 245 -13.24 19.12 -4.54
N ASN A 246 -12.75 20.34 -4.38
CA ASN A 246 -11.33 20.62 -4.28
C ASN A 246 -10.98 21.01 -2.85
N PHE A 247 -9.92 20.42 -2.30
CA PHE A 247 -9.36 20.76 -0.99
C PHE A 247 -8.13 21.62 -1.19
N SER A 248 -8.04 22.74 -0.47
CA SER A 248 -6.84 23.57 -0.49
C SER A 248 -6.56 24.19 0.88
N PRO A 249 -5.30 24.56 1.18
CA PRO A 249 -4.98 25.30 2.40
C PRO A 249 -5.70 26.65 2.53
N SER A 250 -6.16 27.22 1.41
CA SER A 250 -6.92 28.48 1.37
C SER A 250 -8.43 28.31 1.53
N GLY A 251 -8.93 27.07 1.65
CA GLY A 251 -10.34 26.74 1.70
C GLY A 251 -10.72 25.70 0.65
N SER A 252 -11.80 24.96 0.91
CA SER A 252 -12.32 23.92 0.02
C SER A 252 -13.49 24.46 -0.81
N THR A 253 -13.63 23.96 -2.04
CA THR A 253 -14.72 24.38 -2.94
C THR A 253 -15.50 23.20 -3.48
N LEU A 254 -16.81 23.37 -3.61
CA LEU A 254 -17.72 22.42 -4.24
C LEU A 254 -18.27 22.97 -5.55
N THR A 255 -18.28 22.13 -6.58
CA THR A 255 -19.10 22.27 -7.79
C THR A 255 -19.97 21.03 -7.89
N GLY A 256 -21.27 21.21 -8.07
CA GLY A 256 -22.22 20.11 -7.95
C GLY A 256 -23.46 20.31 -8.80
N ASP A 257 -23.85 19.24 -9.47
CA ASP A 257 -25.11 19.08 -10.18
C ASP A 257 -25.81 17.85 -9.64
N CYS A 258 -27.06 17.99 -9.18
CA CYS A 258 -27.88 16.84 -8.83
C CYS A 258 -29.35 17.08 -9.14
N GLN A 259 -30.08 16.00 -9.35
CA GLN A 259 -31.51 16.02 -9.55
C GLN A 259 -32.17 14.94 -8.73
N ASP A 260 -33.26 15.29 -8.04
CA ASP A 260 -34.08 14.37 -7.26
C ASP A 260 -35.57 14.53 -7.60
N ASN A 261 -36.46 14.07 -6.69
CA ASN A 261 -37.91 14.18 -6.87
C ASN A 261 -38.44 15.61 -6.65
N GLU A 262 -37.71 16.46 -5.96
CA GLU A 262 -38.11 17.81 -5.57
C GLU A 262 -37.63 18.86 -6.58
N GLY A 263 -36.49 18.63 -7.24
CA GLY A 263 -35.98 19.57 -8.23
C GLY A 263 -34.65 19.21 -8.87
N VAL A 264 -34.09 20.21 -9.56
CA VAL A 264 -32.74 20.19 -10.12
C VAL A 264 -31.94 21.25 -9.36
N TYR A 265 -30.77 20.87 -8.88
CA TYR A 265 -29.90 21.71 -8.06
C TYR A 265 -28.55 21.85 -8.74
N HIS A 266 -28.03 23.07 -8.69
CA HIS A 266 -26.74 23.43 -9.25
C HIS A 266 -26.02 24.35 -8.29
N CYS A 267 -24.74 24.08 -8.05
CA CYS A 267 -23.81 24.99 -7.42
C CYS A 267 -22.47 25.00 -8.15
N GLU A 268 -21.89 26.19 -8.29
CA GLU A 268 -20.60 26.37 -8.96
C GLU A 268 -19.60 27.05 -8.02
N ASN A 269 -18.46 26.39 -7.78
CA ASN A 269 -17.30 26.89 -7.04
C ASN A 269 -17.64 27.54 -5.68
N VAL A 270 -18.59 26.95 -4.94
CA VAL A 270 -18.98 27.46 -3.64
C VAL A 270 -17.95 27.09 -2.60
N THR A 271 -17.55 28.06 -1.75
CA THR A 271 -16.62 27.79 -0.65
C THR A 271 -17.36 27.05 0.45
N LEU A 272 -16.85 25.86 0.79
CA LEU A 272 -17.36 25.08 1.90
C LEU A 272 -16.97 25.70 3.24
N GLU A 273 -17.84 25.56 4.22
CA GLU A 273 -17.49 25.82 5.62
C GLU A 273 -16.45 24.79 6.08
N GLU A 274 -15.61 25.15 7.05
CA GLU A 274 -14.55 24.26 7.54
C GLU A 274 -15.11 22.94 8.08
N GLU A 275 -16.25 22.98 8.78
CA GLU A 275 -16.94 21.81 9.31
C GLU A 275 -17.43 20.89 8.20
N GLU A 276 -18.01 21.43 7.12
CA GLU A 276 -18.47 20.65 5.95
C GLU A 276 -17.32 19.94 5.25
N ALA A 277 -16.18 20.63 5.08
CA ALA A 277 -14.98 20.02 4.51
C ALA A 277 -14.44 18.89 5.41
N GLN A 278 -14.48 19.06 6.74
CA GLN A 278 -14.07 18.02 7.68
C GLN A 278 -15.02 16.82 7.66
N ASP A 279 -16.33 17.05 7.53
CA ASP A 279 -17.32 15.97 7.45
C ASP A 279 -17.10 15.12 6.19
N ILE A 280 -16.83 15.74 5.03
CA ILE A 280 -16.48 15.01 3.79
C ILE A 280 -15.23 14.14 4.02
N LEU A 281 -14.16 14.72 4.58
CA LEU A 281 -12.92 13.98 4.85
C LEU A 281 -13.12 12.88 5.90
N SER A 282 -14.01 13.07 6.86
CA SER A 282 -14.36 12.04 7.86
C SER A 282 -15.06 10.84 7.23
N ILE A 283 -15.94 11.06 6.25
CA ILE A 283 -16.59 9.95 5.51
C ILE A 283 -15.54 9.14 4.75
N LEU A 284 -14.56 9.81 4.13
CA LEU A 284 -13.51 9.17 3.36
C LEU A 284 -12.43 8.49 4.21
N ARG A 285 -12.22 8.94 5.45
CA ARG A 285 -11.28 8.33 6.38
C ARG A 285 -11.61 6.85 6.62
N GLU A 286 -12.88 6.50 6.71
CA GLU A 286 -13.27 5.11 6.96
C GLU A 286 -13.27 4.26 5.68
N ALA A 287 -13.22 4.91 4.52
CA ALA A 287 -13.27 4.24 3.22
C ALA A 287 -11.94 3.58 2.82
N LYS A 288 -12.07 2.41 2.19
CA LYS A 288 -10.97 1.61 1.66
C LYS A 288 -10.77 1.87 0.17
N PHE A 289 -9.53 2.12 -0.23
CA PHE A 289 -9.18 2.44 -1.61
C PHE A 289 -8.07 1.54 -2.13
N TYR A 290 -8.12 1.32 -3.44
CA TYR A 290 -7.01 0.83 -4.23
C TYR A 290 -6.44 2.00 -5.02
N TYR A 291 -5.12 2.15 -5.05
CA TYR A 291 -4.48 3.29 -5.69
C TYR A 291 -3.78 2.85 -6.97
N GLN A 292 -3.90 3.67 -8.00
CA GLN A 292 -3.22 3.45 -9.28
C GLN A 292 -2.73 4.79 -9.86
N PRO A 293 -1.75 4.75 -10.78
CA PRO A 293 -1.39 5.93 -11.55
C PRO A 293 -2.59 6.46 -12.35
N SER A 294 -2.85 7.76 -12.33
CA SER A 294 -4.01 8.36 -13.02
C SER A 294 -4.01 8.13 -14.55
N GLU A 295 -2.84 7.98 -15.17
CA GLU A 295 -2.71 7.69 -16.61
C GLU A 295 -3.18 6.27 -16.99
N GLU A 296 -3.20 5.35 -16.03
CA GLU A 296 -3.56 3.95 -16.24
C GLU A 296 -5.03 3.65 -15.90
N ALA A 297 -5.77 4.67 -15.47
CA ALA A 297 -7.16 4.51 -15.09
C ALA A 297 -8.06 4.20 -16.29
N ASP A 298 -8.80 3.10 -16.21
CA ASP A 298 -9.80 2.75 -17.21
C ASP A 298 -10.97 3.76 -17.14
N PRO A 299 -11.21 4.55 -18.19
CA PRO A 299 -12.34 5.48 -18.23
C PRO A 299 -13.70 4.76 -18.16
N GLU A 300 -13.77 3.46 -18.46
CA GLU A 300 -14.98 2.64 -18.34
C GLU A 300 -15.19 2.04 -16.93
N GLU A 301 -14.14 1.87 -16.11
CA GLU A 301 -14.28 1.56 -14.67
C GLU A 301 -14.57 2.82 -13.83
N SER A 302 -14.31 4.01 -14.39
CA SER A 302 -14.53 5.33 -13.78
C SER A 302 -16.02 5.74 -13.67
N TYR A 303 -16.99 4.88 -14.00
CA TYR A 303 -18.41 5.14 -13.72
C TYR A 303 -18.70 4.95 -12.22
N GLY A 304 -18.25 5.91 -11.41
CA GLY A 304 -18.51 5.99 -9.97
C GLY A 304 -17.25 6.26 -9.17
N SER A 305 -17.27 7.34 -8.37
CA SER A 305 -16.28 7.67 -7.35
C SER A 305 -14.80 7.60 -7.78
N ALA A 306 -14.29 8.66 -8.40
CA ALA A 306 -12.85 8.87 -8.56
C ALA A 306 -12.35 9.82 -7.45
N LEU A 307 -11.56 9.29 -6.52
CA LEU A 307 -10.85 10.10 -5.55
C LEU A 307 -9.48 10.44 -6.15
N HIS A 308 -9.19 11.73 -6.29
CA HIS A 308 -7.89 12.19 -6.76
C HIS A 308 -7.02 12.57 -5.57
N VAL A 309 -5.85 11.95 -5.50
CA VAL A 309 -4.98 11.99 -4.34
C VAL A 309 -3.67 12.62 -4.78
N LYS A 310 -3.23 13.66 -4.08
CA LYS A 310 -1.93 14.24 -4.34
C LYS A 310 -0.86 13.51 -3.58
N SER A 311 0.06 12.93 -4.34
CA SER A 311 1.36 12.56 -3.82
C SER A 311 2.19 13.80 -3.50
N ARG A 312 2.85 13.82 -2.34
CA ARG A 312 3.88 14.83 -2.06
C ARG A 312 5.14 14.63 -2.91
N ALA A 313 5.29 13.46 -3.53
CA ALA A 313 6.35 13.16 -4.49
C ALA A 313 6.06 13.67 -5.92
N GLY A 314 4.91 14.29 -6.16
CA GLY A 314 4.52 14.83 -7.47
C GLY A 314 3.95 13.78 -8.44
N GLU A 315 3.67 12.58 -7.94
CA GLU A 315 2.90 11.57 -8.69
C GLU A 315 1.42 11.94 -8.72
N ASP A 316 0.81 11.80 -9.90
CA ASP A 316 -0.63 11.92 -10.11
C ASP A 316 -1.26 10.56 -9.80
N ILE A 317 -1.93 10.46 -8.65
CA ILE A 317 -2.48 9.21 -8.12
C ILE A 317 -4.00 9.28 -8.14
N GLN A 318 -4.62 8.27 -8.72
CA GLN A 318 -6.04 8.03 -8.59
C GLN A 318 -6.28 6.94 -7.55
N ALA A 319 -7.05 7.26 -6.52
CA ALA A 319 -7.65 6.27 -5.64
C ALA A 319 -8.96 5.79 -6.28
N VAL A 320 -8.94 4.56 -6.77
CA VAL A 320 -10.14 3.85 -7.20
C VAL A 320 -10.75 3.20 -5.98
N GLN A 321 -12.04 3.43 -5.78
CA GLN A 321 -12.75 2.78 -4.68
C GLN A 321 -12.66 1.26 -4.84
N HIS A 322 -12.23 0.56 -3.78
CA HIS A 322 -12.17 -0.90 -3.82
C HIS A 322 -13.59 -1.44 -4.06
N ILE A 323 -13.78 -2.20 -5.16
CA ILE A 323 -15.10 -2.64 -5.69
C ILE A 323 -15.92 -3.46 -4.69
N SER A 324 -15.34 -3.87 -3.57
CA SER A 324 -16.01 -4.64 -2.52
C SER A 324 -15.50 -4.20 -1.16
N THR A 325 -16.23 -3.32 -0.46
CA THR A 325 -16.57 -3.41 0.98
C THR A 325 -17.16 -2.14 1.58
N ASP A 326 -17.11 -0.97 0.91
CA ASP A 326 -17.59 0.28 1.51
C ASP A 326 -18.63 1.03 0.69
N LEU A 327 -19.71 0.32 0.37
CA LEU A 327 -20.92 0.94 -0.18
C LEU A 327 -21.48 2.02 0.74
N GLU A 328 -21.30 1.86 2.06
CA GLU A 328 -21.77 2.82 3.07
C GLU A 328 -21.07 4.17 2.96
N ALA A 329 -19.73 4.22 2.91
CA ALA A 329 -19.02 5.48 2.71
C ALA A 329 -19.40 6.16 1.38
N LYS A 330 -19.58 5.38 0.31
CA LYS A 330 -20.07 5.91 -0.97
C LYS A 330 -21.45 6.54 -0.83
N PHE A 331 -22.42 5.82 -0.25
CA PHE A 331 -23.78 6.33 -0.08
C PHE A 331 -23.82 7.56 0.83
N ASN A 332 -23.08 7.55 1.93
CA ASN A 332 -23.00 8.68 2.85
C ASN A 332 -22.41 9.92 2.15
N LEU A 333 -21.37 9.73 1.32
CA LEU A 333 -20.78 10.83 0.56
C LEU A 333 -21.74 11.36 -0.51
N GLU A 334 -22.45 10.49 -1.23
CA GLU A 334 -23.47 10.88 -2.20
C GLU A 334 -24.61 11.68 -1.56
N GLU A 335 -25.14 11.22 -0.42
CA GLU A 335 -26.20 11.89 0.32
C GLU A 335 -25.74 13.27 0.82
N PHE A 336 -24.55 13.34 1.42
CA PHE A 336 -24.03 14.58 1.97
C PHE A 336 -23.71 15.62 0.88
N LEU A 337 -23.09 15.22 -0.24
CA LEU A 337 -22.81 16.13 -1.35
C LEU A 337 -24.09 16.59 -2.05
N SER A 338 -25.13 15.75 -2.11
CA SER A 338 -26.45 16.15 -2.61
C SER A 338 -27.07 17.21 -1.71
N TYR A 339 -27.03 17.01 -0.39
CA TYR A 339 -27.50 17.99 0.60
C TYR A 339 -26.77 19.33 0.48
N LEU A 340 -25.43 19.32 0.39
CA LEU A 340 -24.66 20.55 0.24
C LEU A 340 -24.98 21.27 -1.08
N THR A 341 -25.11 20.52 -2.18
CA THR A 341 -25.49 21.09 -3.48
C THR A 341 -26.85 21.76 -3.40
N GLN A 342 -27.84 21.14 -2.76
CA GLN A 342 -29.14 21.76 -2.52
C GLN A 342 -29.04 23.02 -1.64
N LYS A 343 -28.35 22.94 -0.48
CA LYS A 343 -28.11 24.07 0.44
C LYS A 343 -27.55 25.28 -0.31
N TYR A 344 -26.54 25.05 -1.15
CA TYR A 344 -25.85 26.13 -1.85
C TYR A 344 -26.59 26.61 -3.09
N SER A 345 -27.35 25.76 -3.78
CA SER A 345 -28.16 26.17 -4.93
C SER A 345 -29.21 27.21 -4.54
N GLU A 346 -29.82 27.09 -3.35
CA GLU A 346 -30.77 28.08 -2.82
C GLU A 346 -30.14 29.44 -2.51
N SER A 347 -28.83 29.48 -2.30
CA SER A 347 -28.08 30.69 -1.96
C SER A 347 -27.52 31.44 -3.17
N GLN A 348 -27.51 30.79 -4.35
CA GLN A 348 -27.01 31.38 -5.59
C GLN A 348 -28.13 32.16 -6.31
N PRO A 349 -27.82 33.31 -6.94
CA PRO A 349 -28.80 34.04 -7.71
C PRO A 349 -29.29 33.17 -8.88
N ALA A 350 -30.60 33.03 -9.02
CA ALA A 350 -31.20 32.30 -10.14
C ALA A 350 -30.65 32.85 -11.47
N HIS A 351 -30.01 31.97 -12.26
CA HIS A 351 -29.44 32.28 -13.56
C HIS A 351 -30.50 32.43 -14.65
#